data_AF-A0A4Q3VZF7-F1
#
_entry.id   AF-A0A4Q3VZF7-F1
#
_cell.length_a   1.000
_cell.length_b   1.000
_cell.length_c   1.000
_cell.angle_alpha   90.00
_cell.angle_beta   90.00
_cell.angle_gamma   90.00
#
_symmetry.space_group_name_H-M   'P 1'
#
loop_
_entity.id
_entity.type
_entity.pdbx_description
1 polymer ?
#
loop_
_entity_poly.entity_id
_entity_poly.type
_entity_poly.pdbx_seq_one_letter_code
_entity_poly.pdbx_strand_id
1 'polypeptide(L)'
;MRKQNAAARARRRGQEKAKAVPSGNEGTPQPEHVPGRKLERTGTVVSNKPDKTITVRIDVARRHRKYSKIVRSSSKIHVHDETNDANEGDVVRVIESRPLSATKRWNLVEIVERAR
;
A
#
# COMPACT_ATOMS: atom_id res chain seq x y z
N MET A 1 56.30 -25.78 20.84
CA MET A 1 55.24 -25.26 21.74
C MET A 1 54.57 -24.00 21.18
N ARG A 2 53.65 -24.10 20.19
CA ARG A 2 53.00 -22.91 19.57
C ARG A 2 51.49 -23.07 19.26
N LYS A 3 50.83 -24.10 19.80
CA LYS A 3 49.40 -24.39 19.52
C LYS A 3 48.42 -23.90 20.61
N GLN A 4 48.88 -23.28 21.69
CA GLN A 4 48.01 -22.90 22.81
C GLN A 4 47.57 -21.41 22.82
N ASN A 5 48.22 -20.52 22.05
CA ASN A 5 47.98 -19.06 22.12
C ASN A 5 46.89 -18.53 21.17
N ALA A 6 46.54 -19.27 20.11
CA ALA A 6 45.48 -18.85 19.17
C ALA A 6 44.08 -19.05 19.77
N ALA A 7 43.85 -20.18 20.46
CA ALA A 7 42.60 -20.46 21.16
C ALA A 7 42.36 -19.47 22.32
N ALA A 8 43.42 -19.06 23.03
CA ALA A 8 43.34 -18.06 24.08
C ALA A 8 42.95 -16.67 23.54
N ARG A 9 43.48 -16.26 22.39
CA ARG A 9 43.08 -15.00 21.71
C ARG A 9 41.63 -15.03 21.21
N ALA A 10 41.19 -16.16 20.64
CA ALA A 10 39.82 -16.33 20.17
C ALA A 10 38.81 -16.30 21.33
N ARG A 11 39.14 -16.94 22.46
CA ARG A 11 38.34 -16.90 23.69
C ARG A 11 38.24 -15.50 24.29
N ARG A 12 39.36 -14.75 24.33
CA ARG A 12 39.38 -13.38 24.84
C ARG A 12 38.55 -12.42 23.98
N ARG A 13 38.65 -12.53 22.64
CA ARG A 13 37.84 -11.77 21.68
C ARG A 13 36.35 -12.13 21.76
N GLY A 14 36.02 -13.39 22.02
CA GLY A 14 34.66 -13.86 22.25
C GLY A 14 34.07 -13.34 23.57
N GLN A 15 34.88 -13.33 24.63
CA GLN A 15 34.51 -12.78 25.94
C GLN A 15 34.35 -11.26 25.92
N GLU A 16 35.21 -10.53 25.21
CA GLU A 16 35.07 -9.07 25.02
C GLU A 16 33.81 -8.74 24.20
N LYS A 17 33.51 -9.53 23.16
CA LYS A 17 32.26 -9.38 22.41
C LYS A 17 31.02 -9.69 23.25
N ALA A 18 31.05 -10.73 24.08
CA ALA A 18 29.94 -11.10 24.95
C ALA A 18 29.73 -10.09 26.10
N LYS A 19 30.83 -9.50 26.62
CA LYS A 19 30.80 -8.49 27.69
C LYS A 19 30.40 -7.10 27.18
N ALA A 20 30.57 -6.84 25.88
CA ALA A 20 30.14 -5.60 25.22
C ALA A 20 28.66 -5.61 24.80
N VAL A 21 27.94 -6.73 24.93
CA VAL A 21 26.48 -6.75 24.77
C VAL A 21 25.88 -6.31 26.10
N PRO A 22 25.20 -5.17 26.18
CA PRO A 22 24.56 -4.73 27.43
C PRO A 22 23.47 -5.73 27.83
N SER A 23 23.47 -6.16 29.09
CA SER A 23 22.42 -7.00 29.68
C SER A 23 21.19 -6.15 30.04
N GLY A 24 20.51 -5.65 29.02
CA GLY A 24 19.24 -4.94 29.15
C GLY A 24 18.39 -5.26 27.93
N ASN A 25 17.13 -5.63 28.14
CA ASN A 25 16.16 -5.96 27.08
C ASN A 25 15.71 -4.72 26.27
N GLU A 26 16.53 -3.68 26.21
CA GLU A 26 16.22 -2.46 25.48
C GLU A 26 17.20 -2.38 24.31
N GLY A 27 16.91 -3.18 23.28
CA GLY A 27 17.46 -2.93 21.96
C GLY A 27 17.14 -1.48 21.58
N THR A 28 18.04 -0.84 20.82
CA THR A 28 17.82 0.50 20.28
C THR A 28 16.37 0.62 19.79
N PRO A 29 15.59 1.64 20.24
CA PRO A 29 14.23 1.79 19.76
C PRO A 29 14.28 1.87 18.24
N GLN A 30 13.56 0.97 17.58
CA GLN A 30 13.53 0.94 16.12
C GLN A 30 13.06 2.31 15.63
N PRO A 31 13.71 2.91 14.62
CA PRO A 31 13.28 4.19 14.08
C PRO A 31 11.84 4.06 13.56
N GLU A 32 10.97 4.96 13.99
CA GLU A 32 9.57 4.97 13.59
C GLU A 32 9.44 5.30 12.09
N HIS A 33 8.98 4.34 11.30
CA HIS A 33 8.71 4.55 9.89
C HIS A 33 7.20 4.77 9.69
N VAL A 34 6.77 6.03 9.68
CA VAL A 34 5.38 6.37 9.40
C VAL A 34 5.12 6.18 7.90
N PRO A 35 4.16 5.32 7.49
CA PRO A 35 3.87 5.13 6.08
C PRO A 35 3.28 6.39 5.45
N GLY A 36 3.61 6.63 4.19
CA GLY A 36 3.04 7.74 3.41
C GLY A 36 1.54 7.58 3.15
N ARG A 37 0.87 8.71 2.88
CA ARG A 37 -0.56 8.70 2.51
C ARG A 37 -0.76 8.02 1.15
N LYS A 38 -1.69 7.06 1.10
CA LYS A 38 -2.09 6.38 -0.13
C LYS A 38 -2.98 7.26 -1.00
N LEU A 39 -2.98 6.99 -2.30
CA LEU A 39 -3.79 7.73 -3.26
C LEU A 39 -5.26 7.33 -3.17
N GLU A 40 -6.14 8.33 -3.02
CA GLU A 40 -7.59 8.13 -2.97
C GLU A 40 -8.26 8.76 -4.19
N ARG A 41 -9.32 8.12 -4.70
CA ARG A 41 -10.11 8.59 -5.83
C ARG A 41 -11.59 8.34 -5.59
N THR A 42 -12.43 9.17 -6.19
CA THR A 42 -13.88 8.97 -6.21
C THR A 42 -14.31 8.73 -7.64
N GLY A 43 -15.25 7.81 -7.84
CA GLY A 43 -15.75 7.48 -9.17
C GLY A 43 -17.09 6.77 -9.11
N THR A 44 -17.67 6.54 -10.28
CA THR A 44 -18.95 5.84 -10.43
C THR A 44 -18.73 4.39 -10.86
N VAL A 45 -19.46 3.46 -10.27
CA VAL A 45 -19.43 2.05 -10.65
C VAL A 45 -20.10 1.88 -12.02
N VAL A 46 -19.36 1.33 -12.98
CA VAL A 46 -19.86 1.03 -14.33
C VAL A 46 -20.30 -0.43 -14.45
N SER A 47 -19.62 -1.35 -13.75
CA SER A 47 -20.06 -2.74 -13.73
C SER A 47 -19.61 -3.49 -12.48
N ASN A 48 -20.47 -4.36 -11.98
CA ASN A 48 -20.21 -5.27 -10.86
C ASN A 48 -20.34 -6.76 -11.25
N LYS A 49 -20.27 -7.08 -12.55
CA LYS A 49 -20.41 -8.46 -13.05
C LYS A 49 -19.41 -9.50 -12.49
N PRO A 50 -18.11 -9.20 -12.35
CA PRO A 50 -17.15 -10.18 -11.84
C PRO A 50 -17.17 -10.26 -10.31
N ASP A 51 -16.96 -11.47 -9.78
CA ASP A 51 -16.93 -11.67 -8.33
C ASP A 51 -15.82 -10.85 -7.67
N LYS A 52 -16.14 -10.26 -6.51
CA LYS A 52 -15.25 -9.48 -5.65
C LYS A 52 -14.54 -8.34 -6.36
N THR A 53 -15.11 -7.86 -7.46
CA THR A 53 -14.47 -6.94 -8.38
C THR A 53 -15.48 -6.00 -9.03
N ILE A 54 -15.28 -4.70 -8.84
CA ILE A 54 -16.09 -3.68 -9.50
C ILE A 54 -15.23 -2.86 -10.47
N THR A 55 -15.83 -2.48 -11.60
CA THR A 55 -15.21 -1.60 -12.58
C THR A 55 -15.69 -0.18 -12.30
N VAL A 56 -14.77 0.69 -11.89
CA VAL A 56 -15.08 2.09 -11.54
C VAL A 56 -14.55 3.03 -12.61
N ARG A 57 -15.37 3.98 -13.02
CA ARG A 57 -14.98 5.09 -13.89
C ARG A 57 -14.59 6.30 -13.05
N ILE A 58 -13.36 6.74 -13.20
CA ILE A 58 -12.87 8.00 -12.63
C ILE A 58 -12.88 9.04 -13.73
N ASP A 59 -13.61 10.13 -13.50
CA ASP A 59 -13.62 11.29 -14.37
C ASP A 59 -12.62 12.34 -13.85
N VAL A 60 -11.72 12.78 -14.73
CA VAL A 60 -10.73 13.82 -14.43
C VAL A 60 -10.91 14.98 -15.40
N ALA A 61 -11.07 16.19 -14.86
CA ALA A 61 -11.05 17.41 -15.63
C ALA A 61 -9.63 18.01 -15.60
N ARG A 62 -8.99 18.13 -16.76
CA ARG A 62 -7.67 18.77 -16.89
C ARG A 62 -7.72 19.88 -17.93
N ARG A 63 -7.04 20.98 -17.64
CA ARG A 63 -6.86 22.07 -18.60
C ARG A 63 -5.85 21.67 -19.69
N HIS A 64 -6.23 21.80 -20.96
CA HIS A 64 -5.32 21.55 -22.06
C HIS A 64 -4.15 22.54 -22.01
N ARG A 65 -2.90 22.06 -22.11
CA ARG A 65 -1.67 22.85 -21.87
C ARG A 65 -1.58 24.12 -22.71
N LYS A 66 -1.87 24.04 -24.02
CA LYS A 66 -1.80 25.18 -24.95
C LYS A 66 -3.06 26.04 -24.93
N TYR A 67 -4.19 25.45 -25.30
CA TYR A 67 -5.46 26.18 -25.49
C TYR A 67 -6.21 26.52 -24.22
N SER A 68 -5.78 26.04 -23.05
CA SER A 68 -6.42 26.37 -21.78
C SER A 68 -7.92 25.95 -21.65
N LYS A 69 -8.45 25.19 -22.61
CA LYS A 69 -9.79 24.58 -22.57
C LYS A 69 -9.81 23.46 -21.53
N ILE A 70 -10.88 23.39 -20.72
CA ILE A 70 -11.09 22.28 -19.78
C ILE A 70 -11.54 21.05 -20.59
N VAL A 71 -10.73 19.99 -20.54
CA VAL A 71 -11.01 18.70 -21.18
C VAL A 71 -11.32 17.67 -20.10
N ARG A 72 -12.43 16.94 -20.25
CA ARG A 72 -12.81 15.84 -19.36
C ARG A 72 -12.32 14.53 -19.96
N SER A 73 -11.56 13.76 -19.20
CA SER A 73 -11.09 12.42 -19.57
C SER A 73 -11.55 11.43 -18.52
N SER A 74 -12.03 10.27 -18.96
CA SER A 74 -12.45 9.18 -18.07
C SER A 74 -11.48 8.01 -18.16
N SER A 75 -11.16 7.39 -17.03
CA SER A 75 -10.38 6.15 -16.98
C SER A 75 -11.13 5.09 -16.17
N LYS A 76 -11.07 3.83 -16.62
CA LYS A 76 -11.67 2.69 -15.92
C LYS A 76 -10.60 1.97 -15.11
N ILE A 77 -10.92 1.68 -13.86
CA ILE A 77 -10.05 0.92 -12.95
C ILE A 77 -10.81 -0.26 -12.36
N HIS A 78 -10.08 -1.32 -12.03
CA HIS A 78 -10.64 -2.50 -11.37
C HIS A 78 -10.35 -2.42 -9.88
N VAL A 79 -11.42 -2.49 -9.10
CA VAL A 79 -11.42 -2.29 -7.66
C VAL A 79 -11.83 -3.60 -6.99
N HIS A 80 -11.15 -3.95 -5.92
CA HIS A 80 -11.54 -5.07 -5.09
C HIS A 80 -12.57 -4.63 -4.06
N ASP A 81 -13.69 -5.34 -4.06
CA ASP A 81 -14.72 -5.34 -3.02
C ASP A 81 -14.79 -6.78 -2.49
N GLU A 82 -14.70 -6.98 -1.19
CA GLU A 82 -14.77 -8.34 -0.60
C GLU A 82 -16.21 -8.82 -0.42
N THR A 83 -17.13 -7.88 -0.18
CA THR A 83 -18.52 -8.11 0.19
C THR A 83 -19.49 -8.04 -0.98
N ASN A 84 -19.05 -7.57 -2.15
CA ASN A 84 -19.91 -7.32 -3.32
C ASN A 84 -21.11 -6.41 -3.00
N ASP A 85 -20.91 -5.42 -2.14
CA ASP A 85 -21.99 -4.53 -1.68
C ASP A 85 -22.26 -3.38 -2.68
N ALA A 86 -21.26 -3.02 -3.49
CA ALA A 86 -21.40 -1.94 -4.46
C ALA A 86 -22.20 -2.35 -5.71
N ASN A 87 -23.20 -1.54 -6.05
CA ASN A 87 -24.06 -1.74 -7.22
C ASN A 87 -23.64 -0.87 -8.41
N GLU A 88 -24.11 -1.22 -9.61
CA GLU A 88 -23.90 -0.40 -10.80
C GLU A 88 -24.59 0.96 -10.62
N GLY A 89 -23.87 2.06 -10.90
CA GLY A 89 -24.37 3.42 -10.70
C GLY A 89 -23.97 4.08 -9.38
N ASP A 90 -23.46 3.31 -8.39
CA ASP A 90 -23.05 3.87 -7.10
C ASP A 90 -21.82 4.79 -7.24
N VAL A 91 -21.75 5.82 -6.38
CA VAL A 91 -20.57 6.67 -6.22
C VAL A 91 -19.72 6.10 -5.10
N VAL A 92 -18.49 5.71 -5.42
CA VAL A 92 -17.59 5.01 -4.50
C VAL A 92 -16.28 5.74 -4.31
N ARG A 93 -15.74 5.65 -3.10
CA ARG A 93 -14.37 6.09 -2.77
C ARG A 93 -13.45 4.89 -2.74
N VAL A 94 -12.32 5.01 -3.44
CA VAL A 94 -11.37 3.92 -3.66
C VAL A 94 -9.97 4.37 -3.29
N ILE A 95 -9.18 3.43 -2.77
CA ILE A 95 -7.80 3.65 -2.34
C ILE A 95 -6.86 2.74 -3.11
N GLU A 96 -5.65 3.22 -3.39
CA GLU A 96 -4.60 2.41 -3.96
C GLU A 96 -4.21 1.27 -3.01
N SER A 97 -3.93 0.11 -3.58
CA SER A 97 -3.54 -1.10 -2.84
C SER A 97 -2.41 -1.81 -3.55
N ARG A 98 -1.85 -2.82 -2.87
CA ARG A 98 -0.93 -3.75 -3.51
C ARG A 98 -1.63 -4.46 -4.70
N PRO A 99 -0.87 -4.95 -5.69
CA PRO A 99 -1.41 -5.82 -6.73
C PRO A 99 -2.17 -7.01 -6.14
N LEU A 100 -3.45 -7.15 -6.47
CA LEU A 100 -4.26 -8.32 -6.10
C LEU A 100 -4.45 -9.29 -7.27
N SER A 101 -4.33 -8.81 -8.50
CA SER A 101 -4.43 -9.58 -9.73
C SER A 101 -3.60 -8.90 -10.84
N ALA A 102 -3.76 -9.25 -12.10
CA ALA A 102 -3.09 -8.56 -13.22
C ALA A 102 -3.46 -7.07 -13.27
N THR A 103 -4.76 -6.75 -13.13
CA THR A 103 -5.29 -5.38 -13.31
C THR A 103 -5.80 -4.73 -12.02
N LYS A 104 -6.16 -5.51 -11.00
CA LYS A 104 -6.71 -5.01 -9.73
C LYS A 104 -5.59 -4.39 -8.86
N ARG A 105 -5.66 -3.06 -8.65
CA ARG A 105 -4.70 -2.25 -7.87
C ARG A 105 -5.38 -1.32 -6.87
N TRP A 106 -6.70 -1.40 -6.75
CA TRP A 106 -7.52 -0.48 -5.97
C TRP A 106 -8.43 -1.29 -5.05
N ASN A 107 -8.68 -0.79 -3.84
CA ASN A 107 -9.63 -1.34 -2.88
C ASN A 107 -10.78 -0.37 -2.66
N LEU A 108 -11.99 -0.90 -2.48
CA LEU A 108 -13.16 -0.13 -2.06
C LEU A 108 -12.98 0.31 -0.60
N VAL A 109 -13.24 1.59 -0.32
CA VAL A 109 -13.18 2.16 1.04
C VAL A 109 -14.59 2.40 1.58
N GLU A 110 -15.39 3.14 0.81
CA GLU A 110 -16.77 3.47 1.18
C GLU A 110 -17.62 3.67 -0.08
N ILE A 111 -18.91 3.41 0.07
CA ILE A 111 -19.94 3.81 -0.88
C ILE A 111 -20.44 5.18 -0.39
N VAL A 112 -20.15 6.23 -1.17
CA VAL A 112 -20.47 7.62 -0.82
C VAL A 112 -21.96 7.89 -1.05
N GLU A 113 -22.48 7.42 -2.18
CA GLU A 113 -23.87 7.60 -2.56
C GLU A 113 -24.34 6.34 -3.28
N ARG A 114 -25.46 5.77 -2.80
CA ARG A 114 -26.13 4.67 -3.49
C ARG A 114 -27.03 5.23 -4.59
N ALA A 115 -27.03 4.57 -5.74
CA ALA A 115 -27.94 4.89 -6.83
C ALA A 115 -29.40 4.80 -6.33
N ARG A 116 -30.21 5.80 -6.70
CA ARG A 116 -31.66 5.84 -6.42
C ARG A 116 -32.45 5.03 -7.43
#